data_AF-A0A1Q6TYA4-F1
#
_entry.id   AF-A0A1Q6TYA4-F1
#
_cell.length_a   1.000
_cell.length_b   1.000
_cell.length_c   1.000
_cell.angle_alpha   90.00
_cell.angle_beta   90.00
_cell.angle_gamma   90.00
#
_symmetry.space_group_name_H-M   'P 1'
#
loop_
_entity.id
_entity.type
_entity.pdbx_description
1 polymer ?
#
loop_
_entity_poly.entity_id
_entity_poly.type
_entity_poly.pdbx_seq_one_letter_code
_entity_poly.pdbx_strand_id
1 'polypeptide(L)'
;MSLLNFNIDNTKYLRDFSSSSGSIDMSSYGSLSSGNIFNLYNTLYSKPVLKSNSSIWTSSQNRKLLYNTGSSKILPSLKEAGYNAKKGNRLASIAAQNAKDFTGQCATYVKNAIQEAGMGKYIKGDAYECANILKRNKENFKEISTKGLDLSSLPKGCALVYDRGVSNYSSDSGHIEITLGNGKAASDGITNNIRPGARVFIPV
;
A
#
# COMPACT_ATOMS: atom_id res chain seq x y z
N MET A 1 22.64 46.91 -34.98
CA MET A 1 22.02 45.90 -34.09
C MET A 1 23.16 45.21 -33.36
N SER A 2 23.22 45.33 -32.03
CA SER A 2 24.33 44.86 -31.20
C SER A 2 24.33 43.34 -31.09
N LEU A 3 25.49 42.71 -31.31
CA LEU A 3 25.74 41.29 -31.06
C LEU A 3 26.79 41.17 -29.95
N LEU A 4 26.45 40.48 -28.87
CA LEU A 4 27.37 40.05 -27.83
C LEU A 4 27.41 38.52 -27.81
N ASN A 5 28.64 38.03 -27.82
CA ASN A 5 29.07 36.65 -27.95
C ASN A 5 29.22 36.01 -26.56
N PHE A 6 28.89 34.73 -26.39
CA PHE A 6 29.47 33.89 -25.34
C PHE A 6 29.57 32.43 -25.79
N ASN A 7 30.80 31.91 -25.70
CA ASN A 7 31.24 30.54 -26.00
C ASN A 7 31.18 29.68 -24.72
N ILE A 8 30.96 28.36 -24.84
CA ILE A 8 31.54 27.30 -23.98
C ILE A 8 31.37 25.96 -24.71
N ASP A 9 32.50 25.35 -25.06
CA ASP A 9 32.65 23.98 -25.56
C ASP A 9 32.58 22.95 -24.43
N ASN A 10 31.87 21.83 -24.63
CA ASN A 10 32.13 20.58 -23.89
C ASN A 10 31.50 19.36 -24.60
N THR A 11 32.21 18.80 -25.58
CA THR A 11 31.93 17.45 -26.10
C THR A 11 33.22 16.75 -26.52
N LYS A 12 33.71 15.78 -25.73
CA LYS A 12 34.62 14.70 -26.19
C LYS A 12 34.35 13.43 -25.37
N TYR A 13 33.72 12.42 -25.97
CA TYR A 13 34.33 11.20 -26.55
C TYR A 13 34.72 10.11 -25.54
N LEU A 14 33.96 9.01 -25.63
CA LEU A 14 34.26 7.58 -25.38
C LEU A 14 35.71 7.20 -25.02
N ARG A 15 35.89 6.35 -23.99
CA ARG A 15 36.74 5.14 -24.03
C ARG A 15 36.26 4.07 -23.02
N ASP A 16 35.88 2.90 -23.54
CA ASP A 16 35.84 1.61 -22.84
C ASP A 16 37.25 0.97 -22.77
N PHE A 17 37.35 -0.16 -22.03
CA PHE A 17 38.47 -1.10 -21.80
C PHE A 17 39.47 -0.67 -20.71
N SER A 18 39.92 -1.49 -19.74
CA SER A 18 39.88 -2.94 -19.54
C SER A 18 40.38 -3.30 -18.12
N SER A 19 39.90 -4.43 -17.57
CA SER A 19 40.58 -5.40 -16.68
C SER A 19 41.48 -4.94 -15.53
N SER A 20 41.22 -5.45 -14.31
CA SER A 20 42.14 -6.38 -13.62
C SER A 20 41.74 -6.58 -12.16
N SER A 21 41.79 -7.84 -11.76
CA SER A 21 41.69 -8.45 -10.43
C SER A 21 42.67 -7.92 -9.38
N GLY A 22 42.24 -8.01 -8.10
CA GLY A 22 43.07 -7.84 -6.89
C GLY A 22 43.30 -6.37 -6.52
N SER A 23 43.40 -5.94 -5.26
CA SER A 23 43.56 -6.61 -3.97
C SER A 23 43.12 -5.62 -2.88
N ILE A 24 42.93 -6.17 -1.69
CA ILE A 24 42.60 -5.55 -0.41
C ILE A 24 43.58 -4.40 -0.09
N ASP A 25 43.10 -3.22 0.31
CA ASP A 25 43.65 -2.54 1.48
C ASP A 25 42.72 -1.45 2.05
N MET A 26 42.60 -1.44 3.36
CA MET A 26 41.83 -0.49 4.15
C MET A 26 42.82 0.48 4.79
N SER A 27 42.78 1.75 4.38
CA SER A 27 43.43 2.82 5.13
C SER A 27 42.60 4.10 5.14
N SER A 28 42.40 4.56 6.37
CA SER A 28 41.74 5.78 6.85
C SER A 28 42.19 7.04 6.10
N TYR A 29 41.25 7.97 5.85
CA TYR A 29 41.24 9.36 6.34
C TYR A 29 40.06 10.14 5.72
N GLY A 30 39.39 10.96 6.52
CA GLY A 30 38.67 12.13 6.00
C GLY A 30 37.15 12.06 6.04
N SER A 31 36.61 12.70 7.06
CA SER A 31 35.22 13.16 7.17
C SER A 31 34.71 13.83 5.88
N LEU A 32 33.49 13.48 5.43
CA LEU A 32 32.45 14.45 5.04
C LEU A 32 31.13 13.74 4.66
N SER A 33 30.13 13.98 5.51
CA SER A 33 28.73 14.31 5.19
C SER A 33 27.99 13.60 4.04
N SER A 34 26.80 13.12 4.43
CA SER A 34 25.57 12.98 3.64
C SER A 34 25.33 11.66 2.91
N GLY A 35 24.23 11.02 3.30
CA GLY A 35 23.48 10.11 2.42
C GLY A 35 23.25 8.74 3.02
N ASN A 36 22.10 8.60 3.69
CA ASN A 36 21.55 7.32 4.11
C ASN A 36 21.52 6.29 2.96
N ILE A 37 22.16 5.14 3.16
CA ILE A 37 21.91 3.94 2.35
C ILE A 37 21.59 2.80 3.31
N PHE A 38 20.30 2.54 3.49
CA PHE A 38 19.83 1.42 4.31
C PHE A 38 20.00 0.10 3.55
N ASN A 39 20.44 -0.91 4.32
CA ASN A 39 20.36 -2.36 4.11
C ASN A 39 21.48 -3.03 3.30
N LEU A 40 22.41 -3.65 4.04
CA LEU A 40 23.05 -4.89 3.60
C LEU A 40 23.07 -5.95 4.72
N TYR A 41 22.25 -6.98 4.48
CA TYR A 41 22.37 -8.39 4.83
C TYR A 41 22.47 -8.88 6.29
N ASN A 42 21.43 -9.65 6.64
CA ASN A 42 21.39 -10.62 7.73
C ASN A 42 22.36 -11.78 7.42
N THR A 43 23.41 -11.95 8.22
CA THR A 43 24.30 -13.12 8.18
C THR A 43 24.26 -13.83 9.53
N LEU A 44 23.96 -15.13 9.47
CA LEU A 44 23.92 -16.08 10.59
C LEU A 44 25.33 -16.28 11.19
N TYR A 45 25.37 -16.74 12.45
CA TYR A 45 26.53 -17.16 13.26
C TYR A 45 27.13 -16.15 14.29
N SER A 46 26.57 -16.20 15.50
CA SER A 46 27.17 -16.12 16.85
C SER A 46 28.49 -15.36 17.15
N LYS A 47 28.33 -14.26 17.92
CA LYS A 47 29.19 -13.55 18.93
C LYS A 47 30.71 -13.84 19.04
N PRO A 48 31.50 -12.78 19.35
CA PRO A 48 31.89 -12.58 20.76
C PRO A 48 31.55 -11.19 21.33
N VAL A 49 31.50 -11.15 22.65
CA VAL A 49 31.01 -10.09 23.54
C VAL A 49 32.08 -9.02 23.76
N LEU A 50 31.71 -7.74 23.65
CA LEU A 50 32.39 -6.66 24.38
C LEU A 50 31.34 -5.82 25.12
N LYS A 51 31.48 -5.80 26.46
CA LYS A 51 30.65 -5.07 27.41
C LYS A 51 30.93 -3.57 27.28
N SER A 52 29.88 -2.78 27.09
CA SER A 52 29.86 -1.37 27.49
C SER A 52 28.55 -1.15 28.26
N ASN A 53 28.69 -0.79 29.54
CA ASN A 53 27.59 -0.51 30.43
C ASN A 53 26.91 0.81 30.03
N SER A 54 25.71 0.73 29.49
CA SER A 54 24.74 1.82 29.57
C SER A 54 23.38 1.21 29.86
N SER A 55 22.92 1.38 31.10
CA SER A 55 21.57 1.05 31.53
C SER A 55 20.55 1.85 30.73
N ILE A 56 19.88 1.21 29.77
CA ILE A 56 18.66 1.75 29.18
C ILE A 56 17.53 0.80 29.56
N TRP A 57 16.77 1.23 30.56
CA TRP A 57 15.52 0.62 30.98
C TRP A 57 14.54 0.52 29.80
N THR A 58 13.82 -0.58 29.75
CA THR A 58 12.83 -0.94 28.75
C THR A 58 11.78 0.15 28.51
N SER A 59 11.43 0.40 27.25
CA SER A 59 10.06 0.70 26.86
C SER A 59 9.83 0.39 25.39
N SER A 60 9.13 -0.72 25.16
CA SER A 60 8.46 -1.05 23.91
C SER A 60 7.31 -0.06 23.69
N GLN A 61 7.61 1.20 23.42
CA GLN A 61 6.64 2.18 22.93
C GLN A 61 7.34 3.16 21.99
N ASN A 62 6.71 3.40 20.85
CA ASN A 62 6.98 4.47 19.89
C ASN A 62 7.96 4.19 18.74
N ARG A 63 7.62 3.23 17.86
CA ARG A 63 7.84 3.45 16.43
C ARG A 63 6.80 4.45 15.92
N LYS A 64 7.07 5.73 16.14
CA LYS A 64 6.35 6.86 15.54
C LYS A 64 6.69 6.89 14.06
N LEU A 65 5.98 6.10 13.26
CA LEU A 65 5.95 6.27 11.80
C LEU A 65 5.39 7.67 11.53
N LEU A 66 6.20 8.53 10.93
CA LEU A 66 5.79 9.81 10.38
C LEU A 66 4.67 9.57 9.35
N TYR A 67 3.42 9.71 9.78
CA TYR A 67 2.29 9.85 8.89
C TYR A 67 2.04 11.35 8.71
N ASN A 68 2.16 11.77 7.47
CA ASN A 68 1.85 13.10 6.97
C ASN A 68 0.49 13.57 7.53
N THR A 69 0.48 14.77 8.07
CA THR A 69 -0.63 15.42 8.80
C THR A 69 -1.85 15.61 7.91
N GLY A 70 -2.74 14.61 7.97
CA GLY A 70 -4.08 14.57 7.36
C GLY A 70 -4.87 13.32 7.76
N SER A 71 -4.19 12.23 8.13
CA SER A 71 -4.78 10.90 8.37
C SER A 71 -5.22 10.61 9.81
N SER A 72 -5.01 11.52 10.76
CA SER A 72 -5.20 11.22 12.20
C SER A 72 -6.65 11.13 12.68
N LYS A 73 -7.66 11.57 11.92
CA LYS A 73 -9.07 11.44 12.33
C LYS A 73 -9.74 10.14 11.88
N ILE A 74 -9.30 9.58 10.76
CA ILE A 74 -9.89 8.38 10.17
C ILE A 74 -9.47 7.14 10.96
N LEU A 75 -8.20 7.04 11.36
CA LEU A 75 -7.68 5.88 12.11
C LEU A 75 -8.35 5.64 13.49
N PRO A 76 -8.60 6.67 14.32
CA PRO A 76 -9.40 6.52 15.54
C PRO A 76 -10.81 6.01 15.25
N SER A 77 -11.50 6.62 14.27
CA SER A 77 -12.88 6.23 13.90
C SER A 77 -12.97 4.80 13.37
N LEU A 78 -11.94 4.31 12.66
CA LEU A 78 -11.88 2.93 12.15
C LEU A 78 -11.63 1.92 13.25
N LYS A 79 -10.75 2.26 14.21
CA LYS A 79 -10.50 1.42 15.38
C LYS A 79 -11.76 1.33 16.25
N GLU A 80 -12.44 2.46 16.48
CA GLU A 80 -13.74 2.52 17.17
C GLU A 80 -14.82 1.75 16.41
N ALA A 81 -14.79 1.78 15.08
CA ALA A 81 -15.70 1.01 14.25
C ALA A 81 -15.43 -0.52 14.31
N GLY A 82 -14.29 -0.96 14.85
CA GLY A 82 -13.93 -2.36 15.02
C GLY A 82 -13.00 -2.92 13.94
N TYR A 83 -12.27 -2.07 13.21
CA TYR A 83 -11.41 -2.52 12.11
C TYR A 83 -10.39 -3.59 12.55
N ASN A 84 -10.31 -4.67 11.78
CA ASN A 84 -9.43 -5.79 12.00
C ASN A 84 -8.28 -5.83 10.97
N ALA A 85 -7.11 -5.35 11.39
CA ALA A 85 -5.93 -5.26 10.54
C ALA A 85 -5.46 -6.63 10.01
N LYS A 86 -5.62 -7.72 10.77
CA LYS A 86 -5.21 -9.06 10.32
C LYS A 86 -6.09 -9.54 9.16
N LYS A 87 -7.41 -9.42 9.29
CA LYS A 87 -8.36 -9.75 8.22
C LYS A 87 -8.15 -8.83 7.01
N GLY A 88 -8.02 -7.52 7.25
CA GLY A 88 -7.83 -6.54 6.18
C GLY A 88 -6.53 -6.75 5.38
N ASN A 89 -5.41 -7.02 6.05
CA ASN A 89 -4.14 -7.34 5.39
C ASN A 89 -4.23 -8.61 4.55
N ARG A 90 -4.88 -9.65 5.07
CA ARG A 90 -5.06 -10.91 4.33
C ARG A 90 -5.91 -10.69 3.08
N LEU A 91 -7.05 -10.04 3.21
CA LEU A 91 -7.96 -9.76 2.09
C LEU A 91 -7.29 -8.91 1.01
N ALA A 92 -6.63 -7.82 1.40
CA ALA A 92 -5.92 -6.96 0.44
C ALA A 92 -4.79 -7.69 -0.30
N SER A 93 -4.06 -8.58 0.39
CA SER A 93 -2.98 -9.36 -0.23
C SER A 93 -3.52 -10.33 -1.27
N ILE A 94 -4.61 -11.04 -0.95
CA ILE A 94 -5.27 -11.97 -1.87
C ILE A 94 -5.88 -11.21 -3.05
N ALA A 95 -6.57 -10.09 -2.81
CA ALA A 95 -7.13 -9.27 -3.88
C ALA A 95 -6.05 -8.76 -4.84
N ALA A 96 -4.89 -8.32 -4.33
CA ALA A 96 -3.77 -7.90 -5.15
C ALA A 96 -3.12 -9.06 -5.93
N GLN A 97 -3.03 -10.26 -5.34
CA GLN A 97 -2.51 -11.46 -6.01
C GLN A 97 -3.43 -11.96 -7.12
N ASN A 98 -4.74 -11.85 -6.92
CA ASN A 98 -5.74 -12.30 -7.88
C ASN A 98 -5.98 -11.28 -8.99
N ALA A 99 -5.60 -10.02 -8.79
CA ALA A 99 -5.73 -8.98 -9.79
C ALA A 99 -4.97 -9.35 -11.08
N LYS A 100 -5.60 -9.10 -12.21
CA LYS A 100 -5.00 -9.20 -13.55
C LYS A 100 -5.00 -7.79 -14.14
N ASP A 101 -5.50 -7.63 -15.35
CA ASP A 101 -5.54 -6.35 -16.05
C ASP A 101 -6.98 -6.02 -16.50
N PHE A 102 -7.86 -5.71 -15.54
CA PHE A 102 -9.21 -5.15 -15.78
C PHE A 102 -10.10 -5.96 -16.74
N THR A 103 -10.34 -7.22 -16.40
CA THR A 103 -11.12 -8.18 -17.20
C THR A 103 -12.64 -7.91 -17.30
N GLY A 104 -13.17 -6.87 -16.65
CA GLY A 104 -14.60 -6.59 -16.55
C GLY A 104 -15.34 -7.46 -15.54
N GLN A 105 -14.61 -8.13 -14.65
CA GLN A 105 -15.16 -9.12 -13.69
C GLN A 105 -14.89 -8.74 -12.24
N CYS A 106 -14.84 -7.44 -11.94
CA CYS A 106 -14.49 -6.90 -10.60
C CYS A 106 -15.21 -7.63 -9.44
N ALA A 107 -16.52 -7.87 -9.56
CA ALA A 107 -17.30 -8.58 -8.56
C ALA A 107 -16.81 -10.02 -8.35
N THR A 108 -16.54 -10.77 -9.42
CA THR A 108 -16.04 -12.16 -9.34
C THR A 108 -14.71 -12.21 -8.58
N TYR A 109 -13.76 -11.35 -8.95
CA TYR A 109 -12.43 -11.35 -8.34
C TYR A 109 -12.47 -10.95 -6.87
N VAL A 110 -13.23 -9.91 -6.50
CA VAL A 110 -13.37 -9.50 -5.11
C VAL A 110 -14.06 -10.59 -4.27
N LYS A 111 -15.11 -11.23 -4.78
CA LYS A 111 -15.80 -12.29 -4.05
C LYS A 111 -14.97 -13.56 -3.89
N ASN A 112 -14.14 -13.91 -4.87
CA ASN A 112 -13.15 -14.96 -4.73
C ASN A 112 -12.13 -14.62 -3.64
N ALA A 113 -11.62 -13.37 -3.64
CA ALA A 113 -10.69 -12.92 -2.61
C ALA A 113 -11.31 -12.97 -1.19
N ILE A 114 -12.58 -12.59 -1.04
CA ILE A 114 -13.32 -12.71 0.23
C ILE A 114 -13.41 -14.17 0.68
N GLN A 115 -13.72 -15.08 -0.25
CA GLN A 115 -13.79 -16.52 0.05
C GLN A 115 -12.44 -17.10 0.46
N GLU A 116 -11.39 -16.84 -0.32
CA GLU A 116 -10.02 -17.31 -0.06
C GLU A 116 -9.42 -16.71 1.21
N ALA A 117 -9.83 -15.49 1.58
CA ALA A 117 -9.50 -14.88 2.87
C ALA A 117 -10.18 -15.58 4.06
N GLY A 118 -11.16 -16.44 3.82
CA GLY A 118 -11.99 -17.08 4.85
C GLY A 118 -13.00 -16.11 5.46
N MET A 119 -13.39 -15.06 4.72
CA MET A 119 -14.25 -13.98 5.20
C MET A 119 -15.70 -14.11 4.69
N GLY A 120 -16.13 -15.30 4.30
CA GLY A 120 -17.48 -15.57 3.80
C GLY A 120 -17.47 -16.52 2.61
N LYS A 121 -18.61 -17.13 2.29
CA LYS A 121 -18.74 -17.96 1.07
C LYS A 121 -18.89 -17.09 -0.17
N TYR A 122 -18.52 -17.61 -1.34
CA TYR A 122 -18.86 -16.98 -2.60
C TYR A 122 -20.38 -16.91 -2.78
N ILE A 123 -20.90 -15.73 -3.11
CA ILE A 123 -22.31 -15.50 -3.40
C ILE A 123 -22.42 -14.88 -4.80
N LYS A 124 -23.31 -15.41 -5.66
CA LYS A 124 -23.54 -14.82 -7.00
C LYS A 124 -24.15 -13.43 -6.87
N GLY A 125 -23.82 -12.55 -7.82
CA GLY A 125 -24.33 -11.19 -7.89
C GLY A 125 -23.30 -10.20 -8.46
N ASP A 126 -23.82 -9.08 -8.97
CA ASP A 126 -23.02 -8.01 -9.57
C ASP A 126 -22.35 -7.14 -8.51
N ALA A 127 -21.52 -6.19 -8.95
CA ALA A 127 -20.73 -5.37 -8.04
C ALA A 127 -21.62 -4.51 -7.12
N TYR A 128 -22.67 -3.88 -7.63
CA TYR A 128 -23.60 -3.10 -6.82
C TYR A 128 -24.32 -3.96 -5.74
N GLU A 129 -24.59 -5.24 -6.03
CA GLU A 129 -25.25 -6.17 -5.09
C GLU A 129 -24.33 -6.56 -3.94
N CYS A 130 -23.01 -6.42 -4.13
CA CYS A 130 -22.02 -6.75 -3.12
C CYS A 130 -22.22 -5.94 -1.84
N ALA A 131 -22.79 -4.74 -1.91
CA ALA A 131 -23.08 -3.98 -0.70
C ALA A 131 -24.11 -4.70 0.20
N ASN A 132 -25.14 -5.31 -0.38
CA ASN A 132 -26.12 -6.10 0.37
C ASN A 132 -25.58 -7.49 0.77
N ILE A 133 -24.63 -8.04 0.01
CA ILE A 133 -23.91 -9.27 0.39
C ILE A 133 -23.05 -9.01 1.63
N LEU A 134 -22.22 -7.95 1.61
CA LEU A 134 -21.34 -7.57 2.71
C LEU A 134 -22.13 -7.16 3.96
N LYS A 135 -23.24 -6.43 3.80
CA LYS A 135 -24.12 -6.05 4.91
C LYS A 135 -24.76 -7.24 5.64
N ARG A 136 -24.94 -8.37 4.97
CA ARG A 136 -25.45 -9.61 5.59
C ARG A 136 -24.34 -10.43 6.28
N ASN A 137 -23.09 -10.25 5.86
CA ASN A 137 -21.89 -10.86 6.42
C ASN A 137 -21.32 -10.00 7.56
N LYS A 138 -22.12 -9.83 8.61
CA LYS A 138 -21.84 -8.90 9.74
C LYS A 138 -20.68 -9.35 10.62
N GLU A 139 -20.34 -10.63 10.55
CA GLU A 139 -19.25 -11.25 11.30
C GLU A 139 -17.86 -10.95 10.71
N ASN A 140 -17.80 -10.51 9.45
CA ASN A 140 -16.54 -10.15 8.79
C ASN A 140 -16.50 -8.71 8.29
N PHE A 141 -17.65 -8.08 8.05
CA PHE A 141 -17.72 -6.73 7.51
C PHE A 141 -18.70 -5.84 8.27
N LYS A 142 -18.34 -4.56 8.37
CA LYS A 142 -19.21 -3.51 8.88
C LYS A 142 -19.20 -2.33 7.93
N GLU A 143 -20.38 -1.86 7.56
CA GLU A 143 -20.53 -0.63 6.79
C GLU A 143 -20.25 0.59 7.67
N ILE A 144 -19.49 1.57 7.16
CA ILE A 144 -19.19 2.82 7.84
C ILE A 144 -19.67 4.02 7.04
N SER A 145 -19.88 5.15 7.72
CA SER A 145 -20.19 6.41 7.03
C SER A 145 -18.98 6.89 6.22
N THR A 146 -19.24 7.40 5.02
CA THR A 146 -18.24 7.99 4.12
C THR A 146 -18.17 9.52 4.21
N LYS A 147 -18.97 10.14 5.09
CA LYS A 147 -18.99 11.60 5.24
C LYS A 147 -17.63 12.10 5.73
N GLY A 148 -16.95 12.91 4.91
CA GLY A 148 -15.64 13.48 5.22
C GLY A 148 -14.48 12.47 5.17
N LEU A 149 -14.71 11.29 4.58
CA LEU A 149 -13.71 10.25 4.44
C LEU A 149 -12.97 10.39 3.11
N ASP A 150 -11.63 10.43 3.16
CA ASP A 150 -10.81 10.23 1.98
C ASP A 150 -10.63 8.73 1.73
N LEU A 151 -11.24 8.24 0.66
CA LEU A 151 -11.22 6.81 0.31
C LEU A 151 -9.80 6.31 -0.03
N SER A 152 -8.92 7.17 -0.55
CA SER A 152 -7.54 6.80 -0.85
C SER A 152 -6.67 6.64 0.41
N SER A 153 -7.12 7.18 1.55
CA SER A 153 -6.44 7.03 2.84
C SER A 153 -6.88 5.79 3.63
N LEU A 154 -7.86 5.04 3.13
CA LEU A 154 -8.38 3.86 3.83
C LEU A 154 -7.32 2.75 3.99
N PRO A 155 -7.31 2.05 5.13
CA PRO A 155 -6.36 0.97 5.37
C PRO A 155 -6.69 -0.25 4.52
N LYS A 156 -5.77 -1.21 4.49
CA LYS A 156 -5.90 -2.46 3.75
C LYS A 156 -7.22 -3.19 4.04
N GLY A 157 -7.86 -3.65 2.98
CA GLY A 157 -8.97 -4.60 3.05
C GLY A 157 -10.34 -3.96 3.18
N CYS A 158 -10.46 -2.62 3.21
CA CYS A 158 -11.76 -1.99 3.08
C CYS A 158 -12.32 -2.25 1.67
N ALA A 159 -13.55 -2.76 1.60
CA ALA A 159 -14.27 -2.96 0.35
C ALA A 159 -15.04 -1.68 0.00
N LEU A 160 -14.81 -1.18 -1.21
CA LEU A 160 -15.47 -0.02 -1.78
C LEU A 160 -16.49 -0.54 -2.80
N VAL A 161 -17.77 -0.30 -2.55
CA VAL A 161 -18.85 -0.73 -3.44
C VAL A 161 -19.51 0.50 -4.07
N TYR A 162 -19.45 0.59 -5.38
CA TYR A 162 -20.10 1.63 -6.17
C TYR A 162 -21.41 1.09 -6.74
N ASP A 163 -22.50 1.79 -6.46
CA ASP A 163 -23.78 1.49 -7.10
C ASP A 163 -23.71 1.76 -8.62
N ARG A 164 -24.75 1.33 -9.33
CA ARG A 164 -24.89 1.52 -10.78
C ARG A 164 -24.68 2.98 -11.19
N GLY A 165 -23.82 3.21 -12.17
CA GLY A 165 -23.56 4.55 -12.73
C GLY A 165 -22.80 5.50 -11.80
N VAL A 166 -22.53 5.12 -10.55
CA VAL A 166 -21.80 5.97 -9.61
C VAL A 166 -20.37 6.13 -10.10
N SER A 167 -19.85 7.36 -10.06
CA SER A 167 -18.48 7.67 -10.44
C SER A 167 -18.09 7.20 -11.83
N ASN A 168 -19.04 7.23 -12.78
CA ASN A 168 -18.87 6.77 -14.16
C ASN A 168 -18.45 5.30 -14.27
N TYR A 169 -18.82 4.46 -13.30
CA TYR A 169 -18.77 3.01 -13.43
C TYR A 169 -20.02 2.50 -14.17
N SER A 170 -20.02 1.20 -14.51
CA SER A 170 -21.09 0.55 -15.26
C SER A 170 -22.48 0.89 -14.70
N SER A 171 -23.38 1.33 -15.58
CA SER A 171 -24.80 1.53 -15.27
C SER A 171 -25.54 0.23 -14.97
N ASP A 172 -24.98 -0.90 -15.41
CA ASP A 172 -25.66 -2.20 -15.31
C ASP A 172 -25.19 -2.94 -14.07
N SER A 173 -23.89 -2.87 -13.79
CA SER A 173 -23.20 -3.74 -12.82
C SER A 173 -22.65 -3.00 -11.60
N GLY A 174 -22.41 -1.69 -11.68
CA GLY A 174 -21.64 -0.94 -10.68
C GLY A 174 -20.14 -1.28 -10.72
N HIS A 175 -19.44 -1.09 -9.58
CA HIS A 175 -18.03 -1.50 -9.41
C HIS A 175 -17.73 -1.88 -7.96
N ILE A 176 -16.73 -2.73 -7.74
CA ILE A 176 -16.25 -3.08 -6.41
C ILE A 176 -14.74 -3.29 -6.42
N GLU A 177 -14.07 -2.82 -5.37
CA GLU A 177 -12.64 -2.96 -5.20
C GLU A 177 -12.23 -3.02 -3.73
N ILE A 178 -11.07 -3.61 -3.45
CA ILE A 178 -10.48 -3.74 -2.12
C ILE A 178 -9.27 -2.80 -2.02
N THR A 179 -9.29 -1.93 -1.02
CA THR A 179 -8.18 -1.01 -0.73
C THR A 179 -6.89 -1.75 -0.34
N LEU A 180 -5.75 -1.28 -0.86
CA LEU A 180 -4.42 -1.82 -0.59
C LEU A 180 -3.66 -1.03 0.48
N GLY A 181 -4.26 0.01 1.06
CA GLY A 181 -3.71 0.82 2.15
C GLY A 181 -2.58 1.77 1.74
N ASN A 182 -2.41 2.01 0.44
CA ASN A 182 -1.36 2.87 -0.12
C ASN A 182 -1.91 3.78 -1.24
N GLY A 183 -3.19 4.16 -1.16
CA GLY A 183 -3.87 4.94 -2.22
C GLY A 183 -4.23 4.13 -3.47
N LYS A 184 -4.02 2.81 -3.45
CA LYS A 184 -4.43 1.89 -4.52
C LYS A 184 -5.54 0.96 -4.05
N ALA A 185 -6.28 0.43 -5.00
CA ALA A 185 -7.28 -0.61 -4.77
C ALA A 185 -7.14 -1.74 -5.82
N ALA A 186 -7.58 -2.93 -5.46
CA ALA A 186 -7.56 -4.12 -6.31
C ALA A 186 -8.98 -4.67 -6.50
N SER A 187 -9.35 -4.93 -7.75
CA SER A 187 -10.54 -5.66 -8.17
C SER A 187 -10.10 -6.84 -9.04
N ASP A 188 -10.56 -6.89 -10.28
CA ASP A 188 -9.99 -7.62 -11.40
C ASP A 188 -8.71 -7.00 -11.98
N GLY A 189 -8.36 -5.78 -11.57
CA GLY A 189 -7.08 -5.11 -11.83
C GLY A 189 -6.67 -4.22 -10.66
N ILE A 190 -5.45 -3.67 -10.69
CA ILE A 190 -4.98 -2.73 -9.66
C ILE A 190 -5.07 -1.29 -10.18
N THR A 191 -5.81 -0.45 -9.47
CA THR A 191 -5.98 0.98 -9.78
C THR A 191 -5.31 1.86 -8.73
N ASN A 192 -4.82 3.02 -9.15
CA ASN A 192 -4.43 4.14 -8.28
C ASN A 192 -5.46 5.29 -8.29
N ASN A 193 -6.59 5.10 -8.98
CA ASN A 193 -7.66 6.08 -9.11
C ASN A 193 -8.91 5.58 -8.37
N ILE A 194 -8.89 5.66 -7.05
CA ILE A 194 -10.04 5.38 -6.20
C ILE A 194 -11.02 6.55 -6.35
N ARG A 195 -12.25 6.26 -6.78
CA ARG A 195 -13.25 7.30 -7.08
C ARG A 195 -14.12 7.58 -5.85
N PRO A 196 -14.71 8.77 -5.70
CA PRO A 196 -15.65 9.06 -4.62
C PRO A 196 -16.98 8.28 -4.79
N GLY A 197 -17.88 8.37 -3.83
CA GLY A 197 -19.25 7.84 -3.94
C GLY A 197 -19.41 6.35 -3.64
N ALA A 198 -18.34 5.63 -3.28
CA ALA A 198 -18.45 4.26 -2.80
C ALA A 198 -19.15 4.19 -1.44
N ARG A 199 -19.86 3.08 -1.21
CA ARG A 199 -20.19 2.58 0.13
C ARG A 199 -18.98 1.81 0.66
N VAL A 200 -18.64 2.03 1.93
CA VAL A 200 -17.40 1.49 2.51
C VAL A 200 -17.71 0.44 3.56
N PHE A 201 -17.12 -0.74 3.38
CA PHE A 201 -17.20 -1.85 4.33
C PHE A 201 -15.81 -2.17 4.87
N ILE A 202 -15.67 -2.13 6.19
CA ILE A 202 -14.42 -2.42 6.87
C ILE A 202 -14.40 -3.88 7.34
N PRO A 203 -13.25 -4.58 7.27
CA PRO A 203 -13.05 -5.85 7.95
C PRO A 203 -13.17 -5.69 9.46
N VAL A 204 -13.93 -6.55 10.14
CA VAL A 204 -14.08 -6.60 11.62
C VAL A 204 -13.75 -7.99 12.17
#